data_AF-A0AAD6AZ61-F1
#
_entry.id   AF-A0AAD6AZ61-F1
#
_cell.length_a   1.000
_cell.length_b   1.000
_cell.length_c   1.000
_cell.angle_alpha   90.00
_cell.angle_beta   90.00
_cell.angle_gamma   90.00
#
_symmetry.space_group_name_H-M   'P 1'
#
loop_
_entity.id
_entity.type
_entity.pdbx_description
1 polymer ?
#
loop_
_entity_poly.entity_id
_entity_poly.type
_entity_poly.pdbx_seq_one_letter_code
_entity_poly.pdbx_strand_id
1 'polypeptide(L)'
;MQDPNEDTEWNDILRKKGILPPKEVPNDAEEEEELARQQRSIVKTYEDMSLEDLDENEDEFGEEDEAAIEMYRQKRLSEWKATQLKNVFGEVVEISGQDYIKEVNKAGEDIWVVLHLYKQGLPLCTLINQHLSVLARKFPQTKFLKSISTTCIANYPDRNLPTIFVYRQGDMKAQFIGPLVFGGMSLKVEELEWRLSESGAVKTELEENPRKEIEDKLMSSIRSSLPSRKDSDSEDEDY
;
A
#
# COMPACT_ATOMS: atom_id res chain seq x y z
N MET A 1 -45.08 -35.73 1.95
CA MET A 1 -43.78 -35.22 2.43
C MET A 1 -43.74 -33.77 1.99
N GLN A 2 -43.80 -32.82 2.92
CA GLN A 2 -43.66 -31.39 2.61
C GLN A 2 -42.17 -31.07 2.49
N ASP A 3 -41.81 -30.27 1.49
CA ASP A 3 -40.44 -29.88 1.23
C ASP A 3 -39.94 -28.96 2.37
N PRO A 4 -38.83 -29.30 3.06
CA PRO A 4 -38.29 -28.51 4.17
C PRO A 4 -37.83 -27.10 3.78
N ASN A 5 -37.76 -26.80 2.47
CA ASN A 5 -37.23 -25.54 1.96
C ASN A 5 -38.30 -24.60 1.37
N GLU A 6 -39.59 -24.95 1.47
CA GLU A 6 -40.68 -24.04 1.07
C GLU A 6 -40.79 -22.84 2.02
N ASP A 7 -40.78 -21.62 1.47
CA ASP A 7 -40.93 -20.36 2.21
C ASP A 7 -42.40 -20.13 2.59
N THR A 8 -42.89 -20.93 3.54
CA THR A 8 -44.18 -20.70 4.18
C THR A 8 -43.98 -19.90 5.46
N GLU A 9 -44.94 -19.01 5.79
CA GLU A 9 -44.93 -18.26 7.07
C GLU A 9 -44.80 -19.20 8.29
N TRP A 10 -45.23 -20.46 8.15
CA TRP A 10 -45.07 -21.50 9.15
C TRP A 10 -43.61 -21.96 9.33
N ASN A 11 -42.84 -22.10 8.25
CA ASN A 11 -41.45 -22.53 8.31
C ASN A 11 -40.53 -21.46 8.94
N ASP A 12 -40.81 -20.17 8.71
CA ASP A 12 -40.07 -19.07 9.35
C ASP A 12 -40.32 -18.98 10.87
N ILE A 13 -41.56 -19.23 11.29
CA ILE A 13 -41.90 -19.31 12.72
C ILE A 13 -41.15 -20.49 13.38
N LEU A 14 -41.01 -21.63 12.68
CA LEU A 14 -40.28 -22.80 13.17
C LEU A 14 -38.76 -22.56 13.24
N ARG A 15 -38.16 -21.83 12.29
CA ARG A 15 -36.76 -21.38 12.37
C ARG A 15 -36.54 -20.41 13.54
N LYS A 16 -37.46 -19.46 13.74
CA LYS A 16 -37.40 -18.49 14.86
C LYS A 16 -37.57 -19.13 16.24
N LYS A 17 -38.30 -20.25 16.32
CA LYS A 17 -38.46 -21.05 17.54
C LYS A 17 -37.34 -22.08 17.76
N GLY A 18 -36.35 -22.16 16.84
CA GLY A 18 -35.18 -23.04 16.95
C GLY A 18 -35.46 -24.51 16.66
N ILE A 19 -36.57 -24.81 15.97
CA ILE A 19 -36.98 -26.18 15.61
C ILE A 19 -36.41 -26.58 14.25
N LEU A 20 -36.29 -25.64 13.31
CA LEU A 20 -35.59 -25.83 12.04
C LEU A 20 -34.20 -25.18 12.05
N PRO A 21 -33.21 -25.78 11.37
CA PRO A 21 -31.91 -25.13 11.13
C PRO A 21 -32.06 -23.81 10.36
N PRO A 22 -31.13 -22.85 10.53
CA PRO A 22 -31.05 -21.66 9.68
C PRO A 22 -30.97 -22.05 8.20
N LYS A 23 -31.62 -21.27 7.33
CA LYS A 23 -31.53 -21.47 5.87
C LYS A 23 -30.10 -21.12 5.44
N GLU A 24 -29.47 -21.99 4.67
CA GLU A 24 -28.20 -21.68 4.02
C GLU A 24 -28.46 -20.54 3.03
N VAL A 25 -27.88 -19.37 3.30
CA VAL A 25 -27.83 -18.28 2.33
C VAL A 25 -26.79 -18.67 1.27
N PRO A 26 -27.11 -18.54 -0.03
CA PRO A 26 -26.08 -18.66 -1.07
C PRO A 26 -24.96 -17.68 -0.71
N ASN A 27 -23.73 -18.16 -0.74
CA ASN A 27 -22.58 -17.30 -0.49
C ASN A 27 -22.30 -16.52 -1.78
N ASP A 28 -23.09 -15.47 -2.03
CA ASP A 28 -23.02 -14.67 -3.26
C ASP A 28 -21.58 -14.19 -3.57
N ALA A 29 -20.75 -14.03 -2.53
CA ALA A 29 -19.34 -13.67 -2.66
C ALA A 29 -18.44 -14.77 -3.24
N GLU A 30 -18.74 -16.05 -2.96
CA GLU A 30 -17.99 -17.19 -3.52
C GLU A 30 -18.39 -17.44 -4.98
N GLU A 31 -19.67 -17.29 -5.32
CA GLU A 31 -20.16 -17.41 -6.69
C GLU A 31 -19.60 -16.29 -7.59
N GLU A 32 -19.52 -15.05 -7.10
CA GLU A 32 -18.93 -13.92 -7.81
C GLU A 32 -17.41 -14.10 -8.03
N GLU A 33 -16.70 -14.70 -7.07
CA GLU A 33 -15.26 -14.99 -7.16
C GLU A 33 -14.96 -16.13 -8.16
N GLU A 34 -15.81 -17.17 -8.21
CA GLU A 34 -15.71 -18.24 -9.20
C GLU A 34 -15.98 -17.75 -10.63
N LEU A 35 -17.02 -16.95 -10.83
CA LEU A 35 -17.32 -16.30 -12.11
C LEU A 35 -16.15 -15.42 -12.58
N ALA A 36 -15.57 -14.63 -11.69
CA ALA A 36 -14.41 -13.80 -12.00
C ALA A 36 -13.17 -14.62 -12.36
N ARG A 37 -12.98 -15.80 -11.76
CA ARG A 37 -11.92 -16.75 -12.11
C ARG A 37 -12.14 -17.36 -13.49
N GLN A 38 -13.36 -17.79 -13.78
CA GLN A 38 -13.73 -18.39 -15.07
C GLN A 38 -13.55 -17.38 -16.22
N GLN A 39 -14.02 -16.14 -16.03
CA GLN A 39 -13.79 -15.05 -16.97
C GLN A 39 -12.30 -14.76 -17.18
N ARG A 40 -11.49 -14.76 -16.12
CA ARG A 40 -10.03 -14.60 -16.23
C ARG A 40 -9.36 -15.73 -16.99
N SER A 41 -9.81 -16.98 -16.84
CA SER A 41 -9.23 -18.11 -17.58
C SER A 41 -9.52 -18.00 -19.08
N ILE A 42 -10.75 -17.62 -19.45
CA ILE A 42 -11.18 -17.41 -20.84
C ILE A 42 -10.35 -16.30 -21.48
N VAL A 43 -10.17 -15.17 -20.80
CA VAL A 43 -9.35 -14.06 -21.34
C VAL A 43 -7.88 -14.45 -21.49
N LYS A 44 -7.31 -15.19 -20.54
CA LYS A 44 -5.91 -15.64 -20.61
C LYS A 44 -5.66 -16.61 -21.76
N THR A 45 -6.60 -17.49 -22.06
CA THR A 45 -6.46 -18.40 -23.20
C THR A 45 -6.38 -17.64 -24.53
N TYR A 46 -7.04 -16.49 -24.64
CA TYR A 46 -7.02 -15.65 -25.85
C TYR A 46 -5.87 -14.63 -25.88
N GLU A 47 -5.38 -14.15 -24.73
CA GLU A 47 -4.21 -13.25 -24.65
C GLU A 47 -2.93 -13.88 -25.23
N ASP A 48 -2.81 -15.21 -25.15
CA ASP A 48 -1.64 -15.97 -25.66
C ASP A 48 -1.80 -16.45 -27.13
N MET A 49 -2.95 -16.21 -27.79
CA MET A 49 -3.17 -16.60 -29.19
C MET A 49 -2.59 -15.59 -30.19
N SER A 50 -2.14 -16.07 -31.34
CA SER A 50 -1.69 -15.19 -32.42
C SER A 50 -2.88 -14.62 -33.22
N LEU A 51 -2.64 -13.52 -33.96
CA LEU A 51 -3.68 -12.90 -34.80
C LEU A 51 -4.25 -13.86 -35.86
N GLU A 52 -3.46 -14.83 -36.32
CA GLU A 52 -3.86 -15.84 -37.32
C GLU A 52 -4.73 -16.94 -36.67
N ASP A 53 -4.39 -17.36 -35.44
CA ASP A 53 -5.19 -18.32 -34.67
C ASP A 53 -6.56 -17.74 -34.25
N LEU A 54 -6.62 -16.43 -33.95
CA LEU A 54 -7.87 -15.74 -33.62
C LEU A 54 -8.79 -15.62 -34.84
N ASP A 55 -8.25 -15.47 -36.05
CA ASP A 55 -9.00 -15.39 -37.31
C ASP A 55 -9.55 -16.77 -37.71
N GLU A 56 -8.77 -17.84 -37.50
CA GLU A 56 -9.21 -19.21 -37.80
C GLU A 56 -10.29 -19.74 -36.86
N ASN A 57 -10.34 -19.25 -35.61
CA ASN A 57 -11.33 -19.68 -34.61
C ASN A 57 -12.51 -18.71 -34.50
N GLU A 58 -12.68 -17.75 -35.41
CA GLU A 58 -13.74 -16.71 -35.36
C GLU A 58 -15.15 -17.32 -35.15
N ASP A 59 -15.41 -18.50 -35.73
CA ASP A 59 -16.67 -19.23 -35.63
C ASP A 59 -16.87 -19.99 -34.30
N GLU A 60 -15.81 -20.20 -33.52
CA GLU A 60 -15.85 -20.89 -32.21
C GLU A 60 -16.06 -19.91 -31.05
N PHE A 61 -15.87 -18.59 -31.28
CA PHE A 61 -16.19 -17.57 -30.30
C PHE A 61 -17.72 -17.42 -30.18
N GLY A 62 -18.25 -17.84 -29.03
CA GLY A 62 -19.65 -17.63 -28.71
C GLY A 62 -19.94 -16.19 -28.29
N GLU A 63 -21.22 -15.81 -28.27
CA GLU A 63 -21.67 -14.53 -27.69
C GLU A 63 -21.21 -14.34 -26.22
N GLU A 64 -21.01 -15.45 -25.49
CA GLU A 64 -20.49 -15.43 -24.11
C GLU A 64 -18.99 -15.05 -24.03
N ASP A 65 -18.17 -15.48 -25.00
CA ASP A 65 -16.74 -15.15 -25.04
C ASP A 65 -16.53 -13.68 -25.41
N GLU A 66 -17.31 -13.18 -26.38
CA GLU A 66 -17.29 -11.76 -26.77
C GLU A 66 -17.72 -10.86 -25.59
N ALA A 67 -18.76 -11.27 -24.84
CA ALA A 67 -19.20 -10.57 -23.64
C ALA A 67 -18.12 -10.58 -22.52
N ALA A 68 -17.43 -11.70 -22.31
CA ALA A 68 -16.34 -11.80 -21.32
C ALA A 68 -15.14 -10.92 -21.68
N ILE A 69 -14.75 -10.89 -22.97
CA ILE A 69 -13.65 -10.05 -23.47
C ILE A 69 -14.00 -8.57 -23.34
N GLU A 70 -15.21 -8.16 -23.74
CA GLU A 70 -15.66 -6.77 -23.63
C GLU A 70 -15.76 -6.33 -22.15
N MET A 71 -16.27 -7.20 -21.27
CA MET A 71 -16.31 -6.93 -19.82
C MET A 71 -14.90 -6.76 -19.23
N TYR A 72 -13.94 -7.60 -19.64
CA TYR A 72 -12.54 -7.46 -19.23
C TYR A 72 -11.92 -6.16 -19.74
N ARG A 73 -12.15 -5.83 -21.01
CA ARG A 73 -11.70 -4.57 -21.61
C ARG A 73 -12.25 -3.37 -20.85
N GLN A 74 -13.55 -3.35 -20.57
CA GLN A 74 -14.20 -2.30 -19.79
C GLN A 74 -13.64 -2.21 -18.36
N LYS A 75 -13.42 -3.35 -17.70
CA LYS A 75 -12.81 -3.42 -16.37
C LYS A 75 -11.42 -2.79 -16.38
N ARG A 76 -10.54 -3.19 -17.30
CA ARG A 76 -9.18 -2.61 -17.44
C ARG A 76 -9.22 -1.11 -17.76
N LEU A 77 -10.12 -0.69 -18.66
CA LEU A 77 -10.31 0.74 -18.97
C LEU A 77 -10.76 1.52 -17.74
N SER A 78 -11.66 0.96 -16.93
CA SER A 78 -12.17 1.59 -15.72
C SER A 78 -11.09 1.72 -14.63
N GLU A 79 -10.26 0.68 -14.44
CA GLU A 79 -9.11 0.71 -13.53
C GLU A 79 -8.09 1.77 -13.97
N TRP A 80 -7.79 1.83 -15.27
CA TRP A 80 -6.88 2.83 -15.83
C TRP A 80 -7.42 4.25 -15.67
N LYS A 81 -8.70 4.48 -16.00
CA LYS A 81 -9.38 5.77 -15.80
C LYS A 81 -9.40 6.17 -14.32
N ALA A 82 -9.71 5.25 -13.42
CA ALA A 82 -9.70 5.49 -11.98
C ALA A 82 -8.31 5.88 -11.47
N THR A 83 -7.26 5.23 -11.99
CA THR A 83 -5.88 5.56 -11.65
C THR A 83 -5.48 6.93 -12.20
N GLN A 84 -5.87 7.27 -13.42
CA GLN A 84 -5.63 8.60 -13.99
C GLN A 84 -6.36 9.72 -13.21
N LEU A 85 -7.59 9.48 -12.77
CA LEU A 85 -8.33 10.41 -11.93
C LEU A 85 -7.65 10.65 -10.58
N LYS A 86 -6.91 9.67 -10.06
CA LYS A 86 -6.11 9.82 -8.83
C LYS A 86 -4.79 10.56 -9.06
N ASN A 87 -4.29 10.64 -10.29
CA ASN A 87 -3.07 11.37 -10.66
C ASN A 87 -3.33 12.88 -10.74
N VAL A 88 -3.69 13.49 -9.61
CA VAL A 88 -4.06 14.92 -9.52
C VAL A 88 -2.84 15.81 -9.25
N PHE A 89 -1.80 15.25 -8.63
CA PHE A 89 -0.57 15.94 -8.26
C PHE A 89 0.55 15.66 -9.27
N GLY A 90 1.74 16.19 -9.02
CA GLY A 90 2.87 16.07 -9.96
C GLY A 90 4.04 17.00 -9.67
N GLU A 91 3.86 17.93 -8.74
CA GLU A 91 4.88 18.88 -8.31
C GLU A 91 4.90 19.03 -6.79
N VAL A 92 5.99 19.60 -6.29
CA VAL A 92 6.15 19.92 -4.87
C VAL A 92 5.69 21.35 -4.63
N VAL A 93 4.62 21.51 -3.86
CA VAL A 93 4.06 22.84 -3.54
C VAL A 93 4.63 23.35 -2.22
N GLU A 94 5.04 24.62 -2.20
CA GLU A 94 5.46 25.29 -0.97
C GLU A 94 4.25 25.88 -0.25
N ILE A 95 4.09 25.59 1.03
CA ILE A 95 2.95 26.04 1.84
C ILE A 95 3.42 26.88 3.04
N SER A 96 2.55 27.78 3.51
CA SER A 96 2.74 28.49 4.77
C SER A 96 2.12 27.72 5.95
N GLY A 97 2.36 28.17 7.19
CA GLY A 97 1.70 27.60 8.38
C GLY A 97 0.19 27.77 8.38
N GLN A 98 -0.35 28.80 7.71
CA GLN A 98 -1.80 29.00 7.60
C GLN A 98 -2.44 27.98 6.66
N ASP A 99 -1.72 27.60 5.61
CA ASP A 99 -2.18 26.64 4.62
C ASP A 99 -2.10 25.21 5.13
N TYR A 100 -1.30 24.94 6.18
CA TYR A 100 -1.08 23.61 6.74
C TYR A 100 -2.39 22.83 6.96
N ILE A 101 -3.35 23.44 7.67
CA ILE A 101 -4.61 22.76 8.00
C ILE A 101 -5.40 22.41 6.74
N LYS A 102 -5.42 23.32 5.75
CA LYS A 102 -6.15 23.11 4.50
C LYS A 102 -5.46 22.07 3.63
N GLU A 103 -4.15 22.20 3.45
CA GLU A 103 -3.39 21.42 2.48
C GLU A 103 -2.99 20.03 3.00
N VAL A 104 -2.85 19.87 4.31
CA VAL A 104 -2.47 18.61 5.00
C VAL A 104 -3.69 17.92 5.61
N ASN A 105 -4.40 18.58 6.54
CA ASN A 105 -5.49 17.93 7.26
C ASN A 105 -6.77 17.81 6.40
N LYS A 106 -6.96 18.68 5.42
CA LYS A 106 -8.13 18.70 4.50
C LYS A 106 -7.75 18.43 3.04
N ALA A 107 -6.72 17.62 2.81
CA ALA A 107 -6.24 17.31 1.46
C ALA A 107 -7.25 16.55 0.60
N GLY A 108 -8.20 15.84 1.24
CA GLY A 108 -9.25 15.03 0.61
C GLY A 108 -9.20 13.57 1.09
N GLU A 109 -10.20 12.79 0.69
CA GLU A 109 -10.29 11.37 1.02
C GLU A 109 -9.30 10.56 0.17
N ASP A 110 -8.71 9.52 0.77
CA ASP A 110 -7.72 8.62 0.14
C ASP A 110 -6.45 9.30 -0.42
N ILE A 111 -6.16 10.55 -0.05
CA ILE A 111 -4.95 11.25 -0.46
C ILE A 111 -3.85 11.12 0.60
N TRP A 112 -2.67 10.71 0.15
CA TRP A 112 -1.44 10.74 0.93
C TRP A 112 -0.77 12.10 0.81
N VAL A 113 -0.35 12.66 1.94
CA VAL A 113 0.33 13.95 1.99
C VAL A 113 1.69 13.77 2.63
N VAL A 114 2.74 14.14 1.90
CA VAL A 114 4.13 14.13 2.37
C VAL A 114 4.58 15.57 2.55
N LEU A 115 4.79 16.00 3.80
CA LEU A 115 5.25 17.35 4.12
C LEU A 115 6.71 17.32 4.58
N HIS A 116 7.57 18.04 3.87
CA HIS A 116 8.95 18.28 4.26
C HIS A 116 9.12 19.65 4.92
N LEU A 117 9.49 19.65 6.20
CA LEU A 117 9.94 20.84 6.90
C LEU A 117 11.45 21.01 6.70
N TYR A 118 11.82 22.20 6.21
CA TYR A 118 13.20 22.52 5.92
C TYR A 118 13.62 23.88 6.46
N LYS A 119 14.92 24.14 6.40
CA LYS A 119 15.50 25.46 6.64
C LYS A 119 16.52 25.76 5.56
N GLN A 120 16.50 27.00 5.08
CA GLN A 120 17.48 27.48 4.11
C GLN A 120 18.89 27.43 4.72
N GLY A 121 19.88 27.04 3.92
CA GLY A 121 21.27 26.90 4.35
C GLY A 121 21.66 25.51 4.87
N LEU A 122 20.71 24.59 5.10
CA LEU A 122 21.03 23.20 5.42
C LEU A 122 21.16 22.36 4.13
N PRO A 123 22.34 21.78 3.83
CA PRO A 123 22.58 21.09 2.56
C PRO A 123 21.69 19.85 2.39
N LEU A 124 21.44 19.10 3.47
CA LEU A 124 20.59 17.92 3.43
C LEU A 124 19.12 18.25 3.12
N CYS A 125 18.63 19.40 3.61
CA CYS A 125 17.30 19.91 3.26
C CYS A 125 17.19 20.21 1.77
N THR A 126 18.22 20.84 1.19
CA THR A 126 18.26 21.12 -0.25
C THR A 126 18.26 19.84 -1.07
N LEU A 127 19.04 18.83 -0.64
CA LEU A 127 19.08 17.53 -1.30
C LEU A 127 17.70 16.83 -1.27
N ILE A 128 17.03 16.80 -0.11
CA ILE A 128 15.69 16.21 0.01
C ILE A 128 14.68 16.95 -0.86
N ASN A 129 14.73 18.29 -0.93
CA ASN A 129 13.85 19.07 -1.82
C ASN A 129 14.02 18.68 -3.30
N GLN A 130 15.25 18.41 -3.75
CA GLN A 130 15.51 17.94 -5.11
C GLN A 130 14.92 16.55 -5.33
N HIS A 131 15.14 15.62 -4.39
CA HIS A 131 14.61 14.26 -4.47
C HIS A 131 13.08 14.24 -4.48
N LEU A 132 12.44 15.02 -3.60
CA LEU A 132 10.98 15.16 -3.58
C LEU A 132 10.42 15.73 -4.88
N SER A 133 11.16 16.61 -5.57
CA SER A 133 10.73 17.14 -6.87
C SER A 133 10.72 16.06 -7.97
N VAL A 134 11.65 15.10 -7.89
CA VAL A 134 11.66 13.93 -8.77
C VAL A 134 10.52 12.97 -8.40
N LEU A 135 10.36 12.70 -7.11
CA LEU A 135 9.32 11.78 -6.61
C LEU A 135 7.90 12.29 -6.86
N ALA A 136 7.66 13.60 -6.77
CA ALA A 136 6.35 14.18 -7.07
C ALA A 136 5.91 13.93 -8.51
N ARG A 137 6.85 13.96 -9.47
CA ARG A 137 6.57 13.63 -10.87
C ARG A 137 6.35 12.13 -11.08
N LYS A 138 7.06 11.29 -10.32
CA LYS A 138 6.92 9.83 -10.38
C LYS A 138 5.61 9.35 -9.74
N PHE A 139 5.16 10.01 -8.68
CA PHE A 139 3.98 9.63 -7.89
C PHE A 139 2.93 10.74 -7.86
N PRO A 140 2.24 11.00 -8.99
CA PRO A 140 1.21 12.05 -9.08
C PRO A 140 -0.04 11.78 -8.23
N GLN A 141 -0.15 10.60 -7.60
CA GLN A 141 -1.23 10.27 -6.66
C GLN A 141 -0.98 10.82 -5.26
N THR A 142 0.28 11.12 -4.95
CA THR A 142 0.71 11.59 -3.63
C THR A 142 0.96 13.09 -3.68
N LYS A 143 0.45 13.79 -2.67
CA LYS A 143 0.64 15.23 -2.56
C LYS A 143 1.94 15.53 -1.82
N PHE A 144 2.91 16.09 -2.53
CA PHE A 144 4.18 16.51 -1.95
C PHE A 144 4.19 17.99 -1.62
N LEU A 145 4.50 18.30 -0.37
CA LEU A 145 4.53 19.64 0.17
C LEU A 145 5.88 19.93 0.81
N LYS A 146 6.29 21.19 0.79
CA LYS A 146 7.44 21.68 1.55
C LYS A 146 7.07 22.96 2.29
N SER A 147 7.71 23.20 3.43
CA SER A 147 7.55 24.45 4.16
C SER A 147 8.80 24.80 4.96
N ILE A 148 9.03 26.09 5.14
CA ILE A 148 10.04 26.57 6.08
C ILE A 148 9.59 26.20 7.49
N SER A 149 10.41 25.43 8.19
CA SER A 149 10.16 24.91 9.54
C SER A 149 9.59 25.96 10.50
N THR A 150 10.21 27.13 10.61
CA THR A 150 9.78 28.23 11.50
C THR A 150 8.46 28.88 11.10
N THR A 151 8.10 28.83 9.82
CA THR A 151 6.85 29.40 9.28
C THR A 151 5.70 28.43 9.47
N CYS A 152 5.97 27.13 9.38
CA CYS A 152 4.97 26.08 9.55
C CYS A 152 4.70 25.80 11.02
N ILE A 153 5.76 25.65 11.82
CA ILE A 153 5.70 25.36 13.25
C ILE A 153 6.58 26.38 13.98
N ALA A 154 5.94 27.23 14.77
CA ALA A 154 6.65 28.25 15.55
C ALA A 154 7.69 27.58 16.48
N ASN A 155 8.92 28.10 16.47
CA ASN A 155 10.04 27.61 17.28
C ASN A 155 10.41 26.12 17.05
N TYR A 156 10.19 25.59 15.84
CA TYR A 156 10.66 24.24 15.51
C TYR A 156 12.19 24.17 15.63
N PRO A 157 12.76 23.20 16.36
CA PRO A 157 14.19 23.17 16.65
C PRO A 157 15.00 22.73 15.43
N ASP A 158 15.99 23.52 15.03
CA ASP A 158 16.83 23.25 13.86
C ASP A 158 17.51 21.87 13.88
N ARG A 159 17.86 21.36 15.07
CA ARG A 159 18.47 20.02 15.24
C ARG A 159 17.59 18.87 14.74
N ASN A 160 16.29 19.09 14.64
CA ASN A 160 15.33 18.10 14.16
C ASN A 160 15.21 18.11 12.63
N LEU A 161 15.82 19.08 11.94
CA LEU A 161 15.78 19.19 10.49
C LEU A 161 16.86 18.33 9.83
N PRO A 162 16.59 17.80 8.63
CA PRO A 162 15.31 17.83 7.90
C PRO A 162 14.23 16.98 8.59
N THR A 163 12.96 17.35 8.42
CA THR A 163 11.84 16.57 8.94
C THR A 163 10.83 16.27 7.84
N ILE A 164 10.40 15.03 7.73
CA ILE A 164 9.31 14.62 6.85
C ILE A 164 8.17 14.05 7.67
N PHE A 165 6.96 14.53 7.44
CA PHE A 165 5.73 13.98 7.97
C PHE A 165 4.89 13.38 6.85
N VAL A 166 4.33 12.21 7.11
CA VAL A 166 3.42 11.52 6.19
C VAL A 166 2.04 11.47 6.83
N TYR A 167 1.05 12.00 6.13
CA TYR A 167 -0.34 12.02 6.54
C TYR A 167 -1.23 11.26 5.57
N ARG A 168 -2.31 10.70 6.09
CA ARG A 168 -3.43 10.16 5.31
C ARG A 168 -4.72 10.38 6.07
N GLN A 169 -5.72 10.98 5.41
CA GLN A 169 -7.04 11.27 6.00
C GLN A 169 -6.95 12.06 7.32
N GLY A 170 -5.99 12.98 7.42
CA GLY A 170 -5.77 13.81 8.62
C GLY A 170 -4.95 13.16 9.73
N ASP A 171 -4.69 11.84 9.66
CA ASP A 171 -3.84 11.14 10.61
C ASP A 171 -2.38 11.16 10.19
N MET A 172 -1.47 11.38 11.15
CA MET A 172 -0.04 11.17 10.94
C MET A 172 0.26 9.66 10.91
N LYS A 173 0.77 9.17 9.78
CA LYS A 173 1.13 7.76 9.58
C LYS A 173 2.61 7.50 9.83
N ALA A 174 3.48 8.44 9.46
CA ALA A 174 4.92 8.33 9.71
C ALA A 174 5.57 9.69 9.94
N GLN A 175 6.69 9.68 10.67
CA GLN A 175 7.54 10.84 10.87
C GLN A 175 9.01 10.44 10.78
N PHE A 176 9.79 11.24 10.05
CA PHE A 176 11.24 11.06 9.90
C PHE A 176 11.91 12.35 10.34
N ILE A 177 12.62 12.30 11.47
CA ILE A 177 13.14 13.50 12.14
C ILE A 177 14.66 13.44 12.18
N GLY A 178 15.30 14.46 11.62
CA GLY A 178 16.73 14.70 11.73
C GLY A 178 17.58 13.94 10.71
N PRO A 179 18.86 14.32 10.58
CA PRO A 179 19.73 13.86 9.50
C PRO A 179 20.11 12.38 9.58
N LEU A 180 20.11 11.79 10.79
CA LEU A 180 20.53 10.41 11.02
C LEU A 180 19.58 9.41 10.33
N VAL A 181 18.29 9.72 10.32
CA VAL A 181 17.24 8.89 9.71
C VAL A 181 17.44 8.78 8.20
N PHE A 182 17.98 9.83 7.56
CA PHE A 182 18.21 9.91 6.12
C PHE A 182 19.59 9.40 5.68
N GLY A 183 20.44 8.90 6.59
CA GLY A 183 21.77 8.42 6.23
C GLY A 183 22.76 9.54 5.81
N GLY A 184 22.44 10.81 6.07
CA GLY A 184 23.32 11.94 5.81
C GLY A 184 23.37 12.39 4.34
N MET A 185 24.49 12.98 3.93
CA MET A 185 24.64 13.66 2.63
C MET A 185 24.71 12.72 1.42
N SER A 186 24.80 11.41 1.63
CA SER A 186 24.81 10.39 0.57
C SER A 186 23.43 9.81 0.26
N LEU A 187 22.35 10.44 0.76
CA LEU A 187 20.98 10.00 0.52
C LEU A 187 20.68 9.95 -0.99
N LYS A 188 20.28 8.77 -1.47
CA LYS A 188 19.81 8.57 -2.85
C LYS A 188 18.30 8.77 -2.95
N VAL A 189 17.81 9.08 -4.16
CA VAL A 189 16.37 9.20 -4.45
C VAL A 189 15.64 7.91 -4.09
N GLU A 190 16.18 6.76 -4.50
CA GLU A 190 15.62 5.43 -4.24
C GLU A 190 15.50 5.13 -2.74
N GLU A 191 16.46 5.58 -1.93
CA GLU A 191 16.43 5.37 -0.47
C GLU A 191 15.36 6.25 0.21
N LEU A 192 15.04 7.41 -0.37
CA LEU A 192 13.91 8.23 0.07
C LEU A 192 12.59 7.65 -0.41
N GLU A 193 12.53 7.15 -1.64
CA GLU A 193 11.38 6.44 -2.21
C GLU A 193 10.99 5.24 -1.35
N TRP A 194 11.97 4.40 -1.00
CA TRP A 194 11.75 3.23 -0.15
C TRP A 194 11.18 3.59 1.21
N ARG A 195 11.72 4.62 1.88
CA ARG A 195 11.17 5.07 3.18
C ARG A 195 9.73 5.55 3.07
N LEU A 196 9.40 6.24 1.98
CA LEU A 196 8.04 6.69 1.74
C LEU A 196 7.12 5.50 1.42
N SER A 197 7.61 4.46 0.73
CA SER A 197 6.83 3.26 0.45
C SER A 197 6.57 2.43 1.70
N GLU A 198 7.55 2.32 2.62
CA GLU A 198 7.38 1.68 3.92
C GLU A 198 6.26 2.32 4.74
N SER A 199 6.10 3.65 4.63
CA SER A 199 4.98 4.36 5.26
C SER A 199 3.64 4.21 4.54
N GLY A 200 3.63 3.58 3.35
CA GLY A 200 2.47 3.43 2.47
C GLY A 200 2.17 4.66 1.59
N ALA A 201 2.97 5.72 1.70
CA ALA A 201 2.73 6.98 1.01
C ALA A 201 2.86 6.86 -0.51
N VAL A 202 3.76 6.01 -1.00
CA VAL A 202 3.99 5.76 -2.42
C VAL A 202 3.98 4.27 -2.71
N LYS A 203 3.48 3.88 -3.89
CA LYS A 203 3.57 2.50 -4.39
C LYS A 203 4.85 2.38 -5.21
N THR A 204 5.92 1.88 -4.59
CA THR A 204 7.18 1.65 -5.30
C THR A 204 7.14 0.34 -6.09
N GLU A 205 7.92 0.29 -7.17
CA GLU A 205 8.21 -0.95 -7.92
C GLU A 205 9.49 -1.63 -7.43
N LEU A 206 10.18 -1.04 -6.44
CA LEU A 206 11.39 -1.62 -5.86
C LEU A 206 11.05 -2.88 -5.07
N GLU A 207 11.75 -3.98 -5.35
CA GLU A 207 11.55 -5.27 -4.69
C GLU A 207 12.34 -5.39 -3.37
N GLU A 208 13.47 -4.67 -3.24
CA GLU A 208 14.35 -4.73 -2.07
C GLU A 208 14.78 -3.33 -1.59
N ASN A 209 15.11 -3.23 -0.30
CA ASN A 209 15.64 -2.00 0.30
C ASN A 209 17.00 -1.65 -0.33
N PRO A 210 17.14 -0.48 -0.99
CA PRO A 210 18.39 -0.07 -1.64
C PRO A 210 19.53 0.17 -0.63
N ARG A 211 19.21 0.31 0.66
CA ARG A 211 20.19 0.32 1.74
C ARG A 211 20.44 -1.12 2.16
N LYS A 212 21.54 -1.71 1.69
CA LYS A 212 22.07 -2.96 2.24
C LYS A 212 22.37 -2.71 3.73
N GLU A 213 21.64 -3.37 4.63
CA GLU A 213 22.09 -3.49 6.01
C GLU A 213 23.49 -4.10 5.95
N ILE A 214 24.49 -3.35 6.41
CA ILE A 214 25.81 -3.92 6.61
C ILE A 214 25.61 -4.90 7.75
N GLU A 215 25.46 -6.18 7.42
CA GLU A 215 25.41 -7.26 8.38
C GLU A 215 26.70 -7.18 9.21
N ASP A 216 26.56 -6.70 10.44
CA ASP A 216 27.69 -6.46 11.34
C ASP A 216 28.25 -7.82 11.74
N LYS A 217 29.17 -8.37 10.94
CA LYS A 217 29.81 -9.69 11.17
C LYS A 217 30.45 -9.80 12.56
N LEU A 218 30.71 -8.66 13.20
CA LEU A 218 31.17 -8.58 14.58
C LEU A 218 30.08 -8.97 15.60
N MET A 219 28.83 -8.56 15.37
CA MET A 219 27.69 -8.85 16.26
C MET A 219 27.19 -10.30 16.13
N SER A 220 27.28 -10.90 14.94
CA SER A 220 26.94 -12.32 14.75
C SER A 220 27.96 -13.25 15.42
N SER A 221 29.24 -12.86 15.43
CA SER A 221 30.33 -13.59 16.10
C SER A 221 30.25 -13.54 17.63
N ILE A 222 29.66 -12.49 18.20
CA ILE A 222 29.44 -12.37 19.65
C ILE A 222 28.23 -13.21 20.09
N ARG A 223 27.19 -13.31 19.26
CA ARG A 223 26.01 -14.14 19.58
C ARG A 223 26.30 -15.64 19.51
N SER A 224 27.22 -16.07 18.65
CA SER A 224 27.64 -17.47 18.56
C SER A 224 28.64 -17.90 19.65
N SER A 225 29.19 -16.97 20.44
CA SER A 225 30.21 -17.24 21.46
C SER A 225 29.69 -17.20 22.90
N LEU A 226 28.39 -16.99 23.13
CA LEU A 226 27.79 -17.13 24.47
C LEU A 226 27.60 -18.61 24.81
N PRO A 227 28.26 -19.16 25.84
CA PRO A 227 28.05 -20.53 26.25
C PRO A 227 26.65 -20.69 26.85
N SER A 228 25.86 -21.61 26.29
CA SER A 228 24.62 -22.09 26.90
C SER A 228 24.95 -22.65 28.28
N ARG A 229 24.51 -21.95 29.33
CA ARG A 229 24.46 -22.51 30.69
C ARG A 229 23.40 -23.60 30.68
N LYS A 230 23.85 -24.83 30.45
CA LYS A 230 23.08 -26.03 30.64
C LYS A 230 22.94 -26.23 32.14
N ASP A 231 21.75 -25.97 32.67
CA ASP A 231 21.36 -26.36 34.02
C ASP A 231 21.63 -27.86 34.18
N SER A 232 22.47 -28.20 35.15
CA SER A 232 22.78 -29.58 35.52
C SER A 232 21.94 -29.88 36.75
N ASP A 233 20.74 -30.38 36.51
CA ASP A 233 19.90 -31.02 37.50
C ASP A 233 20.04 -32.54 37.30
N SER A 234 20.58 -33.22 38.30
CA SER A 234 20.49 -34.68 38.43
C SER A 234 20.70 -35.06 39.90
N GLU A 235 19.58 -35.26 40.58
CA GLU A 235 19.43 -36.07 41.78
C GLU A 235 19.85 -37.53 41.48
N ASP A 236 20.55 -38.18 42.43
CA ASP A 236 20.15 -39.50 42.98
C ASP A 236 21.27 -40.17 43.83
N GLU A 237 20.92 -40.31 45.10
CA GLU A 237 21.07 -41.41 46.09
C GLU A 237 22.10 -42.56 45.99
N ASP A 238 22.42 -43.07 47.19
CA ASP A 238 22.87 -44.43 47.56
C ASP A 238 24.37 -44.81 47.51
N TYR A 239 25.07 -44.74 48.66
CA TYR A 239 25.23 -45.81 49.68
C TYR A 239 26.25 -45.42 50.77
#